data_AF-L7U706-F1
#
_entry.id   AF-L7U706-F1
#
_cell.length_a   1.000
_cell.length_b   1.000
_cell.length_c   1.000
_cell.angle_alpha   90.00
_cell.angle_beta   90.00
_cell.angle_gamma   90.00
#
_symmetry.space_group_name_H-M   'P 1'
#
loop_
_entity.id
_entity.type
_entity.pdbx_description
1 polymer ?
#
loop_
_entity_poly.entity_id
_entity_poly.type
_entity_poly.pdbx_seq_one_letter_code
_entity_poly.pdbx_strand_id
1 'polypeptide(L)'
;MFDWFRRRFRGTSTMPRPSELSNAVRMKAASPPDKAPGAIPWGCWVWMDLPWQFQERFLGFTYVDPDAGLSAKGGPESSEELIEQPSFTVRLPGGFPFQVLTSEEVSARGLPATPSWLVHYGPQPDPESPWRKDPSLQGLFHERHPNDLQVMVHDGEPRRTQRAPEMCWVRVLRAEQGPARRALLNLEQATPSQVDSLGDTWVYVARLLNAPHQLRGIRQDDELRFITGTGLAHPLQVTEKYLQERANWLIAPCDKCGWSEAFDAPSTMARLRFPEMPPDSDVKTFSAFCPLCGGIQLLAREDVN
;
A
#
# COMPACT_ATOMS: atom_id res chain seq x y z
N MET A 1 -24.48 18.71 12.23
CA MET A 1 -23.77 17.42 12.20
C MET A 1 -22.33 17.62 11.69
N PHE A 2 -21.59 18.56 12.29
CA PHE A 2 -20.22 18.98 11.91
C PHE A 2 -19.51 19.61 13.13
N ASP A 3 -19.58 18.94 14.29
CA ASP A 3 -19.10 19.51 15.57
C ASP A 3 -18.14 18.58 16.35
N TRP A 4 -17.75 17.45 15.75
CA TRP A 4 -16.85 16.49 16.39
C TRP A 4 -15.36 16.85 16.21
N PHE A 5 -14.98 17.55 15.14
CA PHE A 5 -13.57 17.82 14.82
C PHE A 5 -12.94 19.01 15.59
N ARG A 6 -13.71 19.88 16.25
CA ARG A 6 -13.18 21.07 16.95
C ARG A 6 -12.83 20.87 18.43
N ARG A 7 -13.22 19.75 19.06
CA ARG A 7 -13.07 19.58 20.52
C ARG A 7 -11.75 18.98 21.01
N ARG A 8 -10.80 18.62 20.14
CA ARG A 8 -9.56 17.92 20.57
C ARG A 8 -8.33 18.82 20.86
N PHE A 9 -8.45 20.15 20.75
CA PHE A 9 -7.28 21.06 20.90
C PHE A 9 -7.46 22.23 21.88
N ARG A 10 -8.15 22.01 23.00
CA ARG A 10 -8.09 22.93 24.16
C ARG A 10 -7.91 22.16 25.46
N GLY A 11 -6.70 21.62 25.64
CA GLY A 11 -6.18 21.23 26.93
C GLY A 11 -4.90 22.00 27.17
N THR A 12 -4.91 22.94 28.10
CA THR A 12 -3.71 23.61 28.62
C THR A 12 -2.85 22.55 29.29
N SER A 13 -1.82 22.07 28.58
CA SER A 13 -0.80 21.19 29.15
C SER A 13 0.22 22.03 29.90
N THR A 14 0.19 21.95 31.22
CA THR A 14 1.34 22.26 32.07
C THR A 14 2.45 21.26 31.76
N MET A 15 3.56 21.74 31.20
CA MET A 15 4.76 20.94 30.94
C MET A 15 5.32 20.37 32.26
N PRO A 16 5.52 19.05 32.39
CA PRO A 16 6.22 18.49 33.54
C PRO A 16 7.72 18.83 33.48
N ARG A 17 8.33 19.00 34.68
CA ARG A 17 9.75 19.31 34.83
C ARG A 17 10.63 18.12 34.41
N PRO A 18 11.87 18.35 33.92
CA PRO A 18 12.73 17.31 33.34
C PRO A 18 13.26 16.23 34.31
N SER A 19 12.91 16.25 35.60
CA SER A 19 13.51 15.37 36.62
C SER A 19 12.62 14.24 37.13
N GLU A 20 11.41 14.04 36.59
CA GLU A 20 10.46 13.02 37.07
C GLU A 20 10.17 11.88 36.07
N LEU A 21 10.94 11.75 34.99
CA LEU A 21 10.75 10.72 33.96
C LEU A 21 11.48 9.38 34.23
N SER A 22 12.07 9.19 35.42
CA SER A 22 12.97 8.05 35.67
C SER A 22 12.34 6.81 36.30
N ASN A 23 11.12 6.83 36.85
CA ASN A 23 10.58 5.65 37.54
C ASN A 23 9.05 5.57 37.50
N ALA A 24 8.48 5.15 36.37
CA ALA A 24 7.14 4.57 36.35
C ALA A 24 6.94 3.72 35.09
N VAL A 25 6.24 2.59 35.27
CA VAL A 25 5.74 1.68 34.23
C VAL A 25 6.76 0.65 33.70
N ARG A 26 7.17 -0.25 34.60
CA ARG A 26 7.55 -1.63 34.21
C ARG A 26 6.25 -2.40 33.94
N MET A 27 5.65 -2.15 32.79
CA MET A 27 4.52 -2.94 32.30
C MET A 27 5.01 -4.35 31.98
N LYS A 28 4.40 -5.32 32.64
CA LYS A 28 4.52 -6.74 32.35
C LYS A 28 4.17 -6.94 30.87
N ALA A 29 5.16 -7.33 30.07
CA ALA A 29 4.93 -7.71 28.68
C ALA A 29 3.90 -8.84 28.67
N ALA A 30 2.72 -8.57 28.14
CA ALA A 30 1.79 -9.62 27.76
C ALA A 30 2.50 -10.51 26.73
N SER A 31 2.32 -11.82 26.87
CA SER A 31 2.73 -12.77 25.84
C SER A 31 2.22 -12.27 24.48
N PRO A 32 3.02 -12.39 23.40
CA PRO A 32 2.55 -12.01 22.08
C PRO A 32 1.26 -12.79 21.78
N PRO A 33 0.23 -12.15 21.20
CA PRO A 33 -0.91 -12.89 20.69
C PRO A 33 -0.41 -13.97 19.72
N ASP A 34 -1.06 -15.14 19.73
CA ASP A 34 -0.85 -16.17 18.74
C ASP A 34 -0.74 -15.54 17.36
N LYS A 35 0.30 -15.92 16.59
CA LYS A 35 0.56 -15.41 15.24
C LYS A 35 -0.77 -15.27 14.51
N ALA A 36 -1.06 -14.07 14.01
CA ALA A 36 -2.18 -13.85 13.12
C ALA A 36 -2.19 -15.00 12.09
N PRO A 37 -3.36 -15.61 11.81
CA PRO A 37 -3.45 -16.70 10.85
C PRO A 37 -2.68 -16.28 9.61
N GLY A 38 -1.65 -17.06 9.25
CA GLY A 38 -0.75 -16.71 8.16
C GLY A 38 -1.55 -16.37 6.90
N ALA A 39 -1.02 -15.46 6.08
CA ALA A 39 -1.67 -15.05 4.84
C ALA A 39 -2.13 -16.29 4.05
N ILE A 40 -3.42 -16.34 3.72
CA ILE A 40 -3.99 -17.49 3.02
C ILE A 40 -3.35 -17.55 1.63
N PRO A 41 -2.70 -18.66 1.27
CA PRO A 41 -2.06 -18.80 -0.03
C PRO A 41 -3.13 -18.95 -1.12
N TRP A 42 -2.82 -18.49 -2.33
CA TRP A 42 -3.57 -18.80 -3.55
C TRP A 42 -2.67 -19.42 -4.60
N GLY A 43 -3.27 -19.95 -5.66
CA GLY A 43 -2.54 -20.66 -6.70
C GLY A 43 -2.03 -22.02 -6.25
N CYS A 44 -2.62 -22.60 -5.20
CA CYS A 44 -2.18 -23.87 -4.65
C CYS A 44 -3.36 -24.75 -4.21
N TRP A 45 -3.11 -26.05 -4.14
CA TRP A 45 -4.06 -27.01 -3.58
C TRP A 45 -3.99 -26.99 -2.06
N VAL A 46 -5.16 -27.04 -1.42
CA VAL A 46 -5.30 -27.07 0.03
C VAL A 46 -6.33 -28.10 0.47
N TRP A 47 -6.10 -28.68 1.64
CA TRP A 47 -7.14 -29.33 2.42
C TRP A 47 -7.81 -28.32 3.34
N MET A 48 -9.12 -28.47 3.54
CA MET A 48 -9.87 -27.73 4.55
C MET A 48 -10.82 -28.65 5.30
N ASP A 49 -10.97 -28.39 6.60
CA ASP A 49 -11.93 -29.10 7.44
C ASP A 49 -13.20 -28.24 7.55
N LEU A 50 -14.21 -28.56 6.72
CA LEU A 50 -15.47 -27.80 6.64
C LEU A 50 -16.55 -28.46 7.52
N PRO A 51 -17.05 -27.80 8.58
CA PRO A 51 -17.89 -28.46 9.58
C PRO A 51 -19.33 -28.82 9.16
N TRP A 52 -19.81 -28.40 7.98
CA TRP A 52 -21.23 -28.53 7.62
C TRP A 52 -21.52 -29.26 6.31
N GLN A 53 -20.52 -29.52 5.46
CA GLN A 53 -20.81 -29.93 4.07
C GLN A 53 -20.38 -31.36 3.74
N PHE A 54 -19.30 -31.86 4.34
CA PHE A 54 -18.70 -33.12 3.95
C PHE A 54 -18.45 -33.99 5.18
N GLN A 55 -18.63 -35.32 5.03
CA GLN A 55 -18.18 -36.30 6.02
C GLN A 55 -16.66 -36.53 5.96
N GLU A 56 -15.99 -35.91 4.99
CA GLU A 56 -14.55 -35.98 4.74
C GLU A 56 -13.96 -34.58 4.48
N ARG A 57 -12.64 -34.49 4.28
CA ARG A 57 -11.97 -33.20 4.06
C ARG A 57 -12.35 -32.63 2.70
N PHE A 58 -12.42 -31.30 2.64
CA PHE A 58 -12.49 -30.59 1.36
C PHE A 58 -11.10 -30.51 0.77
N LEU A 59 -10.95 -30.93 -0.49
CA LEU A 59 -9.74 -30.69 -1.28
C LEU A 59 -10.10 -29.66 -2.34
N GLY A 60 -9.34 -28.56 -2.43
CA GLY A 60 -9.64 -27.52 -3.40
C GLY A 60 -8.43 -26.69 -3.79
N PHE A 61 -8.54 -26.06 -4.95
CA PHE A 61 -7.54 -25.12 -5.45
C PHE A 61 -7.90 -23.71 -5.05
N THR A 62 -6.98 -23.01 -4.41
CA THR A 62 -7.13 -21.61 -3.98
C THR A 62 -6.87 -20.66 -5.14
N TYR A 63 -7.71 -19.65 -5.32
CA TYR A 63 -7.65 -18.70 -6.44
C TYR A 63 -8.28 -17.35 -6.06
N VAL A 64 -8.04 -16.32 -6.87
CA VAL A 64 -8.66 -15.00 -6.72
C VAL A 64 -9.77 -14.86 -7.76
N ASP A 65 -11.00 -14.80 -7.25
CA ASP A 65 -12.19 -14.45 -8.00
C ASP A 65 -12.22 -12.91 -8.15
N PRO A 66 -12.36 -12.35 -9.36
CA PRO A 66 -12.33 -10.90 -9.56
C PRO A 66 -13.46 -10.17 -8.83
N ASP A 67 -14.60 -10.84 -8.65
CA ASP A 67 -15.82 -10.27 -8.06
C ASP A 67 -15.95 -10.61 -6.58
N ALA A 68 -15.60 -11.84 -6.20
CA ALA A 68 -15.79 -12.33 -4.84
C ALA A 68 -14.50 -12.41 -4.02
N GLY A 69 -13.34 -12.17 -4.62
CA GLY A 69 -12.06 -12.18 -3.95
C GLY A 69 -11.49 -13.58 -3.72
N LEU A 70 -10.70 -13.75 -2.66
CA LEU A 70 -9.99 -15.00 -2.40
C LEU A 70 -10.98 -16.15 -2.15
N SER A 71 -10.81 -17.26 -2.86
CA SER A 71 -11.71 -18.40 -2.84
C SER A 71 -10.93 -19.71 -3.01
N ALA A 72 -11.56 -20.84 -2.66
CA ALA A 72 -11.10 -22.16 -3.06
C ALA A 72 -12.22 -22.90 -3.78
N LYS A 73 -11.90 -23.55 -4.90
CA LYS A 73 -12.86 -24.34 -5.67
C LYS A 73 -12.42 -25.80 -5.71
N GLY A 74 -13.34 -26.69 -5.42
CA GLY A 74 -13.04 -28.09 -5.16
C GLY A 74 -14.27 -28.89 -4.74
N GLY A 75 -14.08 -29.86 -3.86
CA GLY A 75 -15.10 -30.79 -3.43
C GLY A 75 -14.59 -31.78 -2.38
N PRO A 76 -15.35 -32.86 -2.13
CA PRO A 76 -14.92 -33.97 -1.28
C PRO A 76 -13.60 -34.56 -1.82
N GLU A 77 -12.66 -34.88 -0.92
CA GLU A 77 -11.36 -35.47 -1.28
C GLU A 77 -11.47 -36.74 -2.13
N SER A 78 -12.52 -37.54 -1.94
CA SER A 78 -12.75 -38.78 -2.68
C SER A 78 -13.32 -38.57 -4.08
N SER A 79 -13.58 -37.32 -4.49
CA SER A 79 -14.24 -37.02 -5.76
C SER A 79 -13.28 -37.19 -6.95
N GLU A 80 -13.59 -38.11 -7.86
CA GLU A 80 -12.80 -38.34 -9.09
C GLU A 80 -12.93 -37.17 -10.09
N GLU A 81 -14.05 -36.44 -10.06
CA GLU A 81 -14.35 -35.32 -10.96
C GLU A 81 -13.77 -33.98 -10.48
N LEU A 82 -13.07 -33.97 -9.33
CA LEU A 82 -12.59 -32.76 -8.67
C LEU A 82 -11.77 -31.83 -9.57
N ILE A 83 -10.95 -32.41 -10.44
CA ILE A 83 -10.01 -31.66 -11.29
C ILE A 83 -10.76 -30.93 -12.40
N GLU A 84 -11.70 -31.61 -13.07
CA GLU A 84 -12.37 -31.11 -14.26
C GLU A 84 -13.67 -30.37 -13.94
N GLN A 85 -14.44 -30.83 -12.95
CA GLN A 85 -15.76 -30.32 -12.60
C GLN A 85 -15.94 -30.17 -11.08
N PRO A 86 -15.15 -29.30 -10.42
CA PRO A 86 -15.32 -29.07 -8.99
C PRO A 86 -16.71 -28.50 -8.69
N SER A 87 -17.39 -29.12 -7.71
CA SER A 87 -18.80 -28.86 -7.40
C SER A 87 -19.02 -27.77 -6.35
N PHE A 88 -17.98 -27.33 -5.64
CA PHE A 88 -18.10 -26.39 -4.52
C PHE A 88 -17.08 -25.25 -4.58
N THR A 89 -17.50 -24.09 -4.11
CA THR A 89 -16.65 -22.91 -3.89
C THR A 89 -16.74 -22.47 -2.43
N VAL A 90 -15.59 -22.35 -1.76
CA VAL A 90 -15.44 -21.80 -0.42
C VAL A 90 -14.87 -20.38 -0.53
N ARG A 91 -15.48 -19.41 0.15
CA ARG A 91 -14.97 -18.02 0.20
C ARG A 91 -13.98 -17.86 1.36
N LEU A 92 -12.89 -17.15 1.12
CA LEU A 92 -11.77 -16.97 2.05
C LEU A 92 -11.51 -15.48 2.33
N PRO A 93 -11.07 -15.10 3.55
CA PRO A 93 -10.93 -15.96 4.73
C PRO A 93 -12.30 -16.39 5.28
N GLY A 94 -12.42 -17.67 5.62
CA GLY A 94 -13.64 -18.24 6.23
C GLY A 94 -13.48 -18.63 7.70
N GLY A 95 -12.26 -18.51 8.26
CA GLY A 95 -11.93 -19.01 9.60
C GLY A 95 -11.78 -20.53 9.69
N PHE A 96 -11.76 -21.24 8.56
CA PHE A 96 -11.59 -22.69 8.53
C PHE A 96 -10.10 -23.05 8.59
N PRO A 97 -9.73 -24.07 9.39
CA PRO A 97 -8.39 -24.64 9.30
C PRO A 97 -8.12 -25.13 7.89
N PHE A 98 -6.95 -24.80 7.36
CA PHE A 98 -6.50 -25.29 6.07
C PHE A 98 -5.04 -25.74 6.14
N GLN A 99 -4.68 -26.64 5.24
CA GLN A 99 -3.32 -27.14 5.07
C GLN A 99 -2.98 -27.10 3.59
N VAL A 100 -1.86 -26.46 3.25
CA VAL A 100 -1.33 -26.44 1.87
C VAL A 100 -0.75 -27.81 1.55
N LEU A 101 -1.09 -28.35 0.38
CA LEU A 101 -0.48 -29.57 -0.11
C LEU A 101 0.94 -29.28 -0.63
N THR A 102 1.85 -30.20 -0.34
CA THR A 102 3.21 -30.23 -0.90
C THR A 102 3.17 -30.59 -2.39
N SER A 103 4.26 -30.28 -3.10
CA SER A 103 4.38 -30.66 -4.52
C SER A 103 4.34 -32.17 -4.73
N GLU A 104 4.89 -32.95 -3.79
CA GLU A 104 4.82 -34.41 -3.78
C GLU A 104 3.38 -34.91 -3.62
N GLU A 105 2.62 -34.33 -2.70
CA GLU A 105 1.20 -34.69 -2.49
C GLU A 105 0.33 -34.32 -3.70
N VAL A 106 0.56 -33.15 -4.30
CA VAL A 106 -0.10 -32.72 -5.54
C VAL A 106 0.20 -33.72 -6.67
N SER A 107 1.47 -34.08 -6.85
CA SER A 107 1.88 -35.01 -7.91
C SER A 107 1.36 -36.44 -7.67
N ALA A 108 1.41 -36.94 -6.43
CA ALA A 108 0.93 -38.28 -6.09
C ALA A 108 -0.57 -38.46 -6.35
N ARG A 109 -1.32 -37.35 -6.33
CA ARG A 109 -2.77 -37.32 -6.61
C ARG A 109 -3.12 -37.01 -8.06
N GLY A 110 -2.12 -36.76 -8.91
CA GLY A 110 -2.35 -36.34 -10.30
C GLY A 110 -3.04 -34.98 -10.42
N LEU A 111 -2.96 -34.13 -9.38
CA LEU A 111 -3.56 -32.80 -9.40
C LEU A 111 -2.71 -31.88 -10.30
N PRO A 112 -3.32 -31.09 -11.20
CA PRO A 112 -2.57 -30.16 -12.02
C PRO A 112 -2.02 -29.01 -11.17
N ALA A 113 -0.84 -28.48 -11.53
CA ALA A 113 -0.31 -27.26 -10.90
C ALA A 113 -1.25 -26.06 -11.10
N THR A 114 -1.99 -26.02 -12.21
CA THR A 114 -3.00 -25.00 -12.50
C THR A 114 -4.21 -25.69 -13.14
N PRO A 115 -5.38 -25.69 -12.47
CA PRO A 115 -6.58 -26.29 -13.03
C PRO A 115 -7.06 -25.59 -14.30
N SER A 116 -7.56 -26.35 -15.27
CA SER A 116 -8.03 -25.86 -16.58
C SER A 116 -9.18 -24.85 -16.45
N TRP A 117 -10.12 -25.09 -15.53
CA TRP A 117 -11.27 -24.23 -15.26
C TRP A 117 -10.90 -22.85 -14.71
N LEU A 118 -9.65 -22.64 -14.27
CA LEU A 118 -9.22 -21.37 -13.70
C LEU A 118 -9.27 -20.22 -14.71
N VAL A 119 -9.18 -20.53 -16.00
CA VAL A 119 -9.32 -19.57 -17.11
C VAL A 119 -10.60 -18.74 -17.03
N HIS A 120 -11.68 -19.30 -16.47
CA HIS A 120 -12.96 -18.60 -16.31
C HIS A 120 -12.91 -17.43 -15.32
N TYR A 121 -11.89 -17.38 -14.46
CA TYR A 121 -11.68 -16.32 -13.47
C TYR A 121 -10.61 -15.31 -13.89
N GLY A 122 -10.08 -15.45 -15.11
CA GLY A 122 -9.07 -14.55 -15.66
C GLY A 122 -7.66 -14.78 -15.07
N PRO A 123 -6.70 -13.90 -15.43
CA PRO A 123 -5.32 -14.00 -14.98
C PRO A 123 -5.23 -13.97 -13.45
N GLN A 124 -4.59 -14.98 -12.88
CA GLN A 124 -4.36 -15.03 -11.44
C GLN A 124 -3.16 -14.16 -11.05
N PRO A 125 -3.22 -13.45 -9.92
CA PRO A 125 -2.09 -12.68 -9.46
C PRO A 125 -0.94 -13.60 -9.06
N ASP A 126 0.28 -13.20 -9.43
CA ASP A 126 1.49 -13.92 -9.03
C ASP A 126 1.68 -13.80 -7.50
N PRO A 127 1.69 -14.90 -6.74
CA PRO A 127 1.96 -14.88 -5.29
C PRO A 127 3.33 -14.32 -4.94
N GLU A 128 4.29 -14.41 -5.85
CA GLU A 128 5.67 -13.97 -5.64
C GLU A 128 5.91 -12.50 -6.02
N SER A 129 4.85 -11.80 -6.43
CA SER A 129 4.87 -10.40 -6.82
C SER A 129 5.57 -9.50 -5.79
N PRO A 130 6.44 -8.56 -6.20
CA PRO A 130 7.23 -7.74 -5.27
C PRO A 130 6.40 -6.98 -4.22
N TRP A 131 5.23 -6.46 -4.60
CA TRP A 131 4.35 -5.72 -3.68
C TRP A 131 3.79 -6.54 -2.51
N ARG A 132 3.81 -7.87 -2.62
CA ARG A 132 3.34 -8.77 -1.55
C ARG A 132 4.41 -9.00 -0.49
N LYS A 133 5.67 -8.89 -0.91
CA LYS A 133 6.84 -9.03 -0.05
C LYS A 133 7.28 -7.68 0.53
N ASP A 134 6.77 -6.57 0.01
CA ASP A 134 7.04 -5.23 0.53
C ASP A 134 6.47 -5.07 1.95
N PRO A 135 7.33 -4.93 2.98
CA PRO A 135 6.88 -4.73 4.35
C PRO A 135 6.02 -3.48 4.54
N SER A 136 6.21 -2.44 3.70
CA SER A 136 5.47 -1.19 3.80
C SER A 136 4.03 -1.28 3.27
N LEU A 137 3.68 -2.36 2.57
CA LEU A 137 2.31 -2.67 2.15
C LEU A 137 1.63 -3.73 3.03
N GLN A 138 2.36 -4.37 3.94
CA GLN A 138 1.80 -5.40 4.81
C GLN A 138 0.71 -4.81 5.72
N GLY A 139 -0.44 -5.49 5.80
CA GLY A 139 -1.59 -5.05 6.59
C GLY A 139 -2.44 -3.95 5.95
N LEU A 140 -2.09 -3.45 4.76
CA LEU A 140 -2.89 -2.44 4.05
C LEU A 140 -3.88 -3.04 3.05
N PHE A 141 -3.72 -4.32 2.70
CA PHE A 141 -4.59 -5.02 1.77
C PHE A 141 -5.94 -5.37 2.41
N HIS A 142 -6.99 -5.34 1.58
CA HIS A 142 -8.32 -5.78 1.95
C HIS A 142 -8.35 -7.28 2.23
N GLU A 143 -8.98 -7.68 3.34
CA GLU A 143 -9.00 -9.08 3.81
C GLU A 143 -9.58 -10.05 2.78
N ARG A 144 -10.62 -9.63 2.05
CA ARG A 144 -11.28 -10.47 1.03
C ARG A 144 -10.70 -10.29 -0.36
N HIS A 145 -10.02 -9.18 -0.62
CA HIS A 145 -9.52 -8.84 -1.94
C HIS A 145 -8.02 -8.62 -1.84
N PRO A 146 -7.21 -9.69 -1.97
CA PRO A 146 -5.80 -9.68 -1.56
C PRO A 146 -4.88 -8.83 -2.44
N ASN A 147 -5.42 -8.20 -3.50
CA ASN A 147 -4.73 -7.22 -4.34
C ASN A 147 -5.22 -5.80 -4.10
N ASP A 148 -6.27 -5.61 -3.31
CA ASP A 148 -6.95 -4.33 -3.21
C ASP A 148 -6.49 -3.62 -1.94
N LEU A 149 -6.14 -2.34 -2.03
CA LEU A 149 -5.72 -1.52 -0.88
C LEU A 149 -6.17 -0.07 -1.06
N GLN A 150 -6.15 0.70 0.02
CA GLN A 150 -6.49 2.12 -0.02
C GLN A 150 -5.26 2.98 -0.33
N VAL A 151 -5.33 3.76 -1.40
CA VAL A 151 -4.32 4.73 -1.83
C VAL A 151 -4.86 6.14 -1.69
N MET A 152 -3.99 7.06 -1.29
CA MET A 152 -4.29 8.49 -1.31
C MET A 152 -4.12 9.04 -2.72
N VAL A 153 -5.22 9.45 -3.33
CA VAL A 153 -5.32 9.88 -4.73
C VAL A 153 -5.56 11.40 -4.80
N HIS A 154 -5.00 12.08 -5.81
CA HIS A 154 -5.09 13.54 -5.91
C HIS A 154 -4.96 14.10 -7.34
N ASP A 155 -5.44 15.32 -7.57
CA ASP A 155 -5.21 16.09 -8.81
C ASP A 155 -3.89 16.90 -8.80
N GLY A 156 -3.13 16.78 -7.72
CA GLY A 156 -1.93 17.55 -7.40
C GLY A 156 -2.06 18.33 -6.10
N GLU A 157 -1.19 19.31 -5.88
CA GLU A 157 -1.13 20.15 -4.68
C GLU A 157 -2.50 20.81 -4.41
N PRO A 158 -3.14 20.55 -3.25
CA PRO A 158 -4.47 21.08 -2.92
C PRO A 158 -4.60 22.60 -3.04
N ARG A 159 -3.53 23.37 -2.78
CA ARG A 159 -3.56 24.83 -2.96
C ARG A 159 -3.66 25.26 -4.43
N ARG A 160 -3.13 24.45 -5.35
CA ARG A 160 -3.22 24.68 -6.80
C ARG A 160 -4.56 24.23 -7.35
N THR A 161 -5.01 23.04 -6.94
CA THR A 161 -6.19 22.38 -7.52
C THR A 161 -7.50 22.77 -6.84
N GLN A 162 -7.41 23.33 -5.63
CA GLN A 162 -8.54 23.61 -4.74
C GLN A 162 -9.36 22.35 -4.43
N ARG A 163 -8.71 21.18 -4.45
CA ARG A 163 -9.30 19.87 -4.16
C ARG A 163 -8.43 19.13 -3.15
N ALA A 164 -9.05 18.62 -2.10
CA ALA A 164 -8.35 17.77 -1.15
C ALA A 164 -8.11 16.38 -1.76
N PRO A 165 -7.06 15.67 -1.34
CA PRO A 165 -6.88 14.28 -1.73
C PRO A 165 -7.98 13.39 -1.15
N GLU A 166 -8.20 12.25 -1.80
CA GLU A 166 -9.22 11.28 -1.42
C GLU A 166 -8.58 9.91 -1.18
N MET A 167 -9.15 9.13 -0.25
CA MET A 167 -8.78 7.72 -0.09
C MET A 167 -9.63 6.89 -1.04
N CYS A 168 -8.98 6.20 -1.96
CA CYS A 168 -9.65 5.35 -2.94
C CYS A 168 -9.11 3.93 -2.87
N TRP A 169 -9.98 2.96 -3.12
CA TRP A 169 -9.60 1.57 -3.33
C TRP A 169 -8.96 1.41 -4.71
N VAL A 170 -7.83 0.72 -4.75
CA VAL A 170 -7.15 0.35 -5.98
C VAL A 170 -6.86 -1.14 -5.96
N ARG A 171 -6.81 -1.76 -7.14
CA ARG A 171 -6.32 -3.14 -7.34
C ARG A 171 -4.91 -3.10 -7.90
N VAL A 172 -3.93 -3.58 -7.13
CA VAL A 172 -2.54 -3.65 -7.57
C VAL A 172 -2.41 -4.65 -8.71
N LEU A 173 -1.81 -4.21 -9.82
CA LEU A 173 -1.64 -4.98 -11.04
C LEU A 173 -0.21 -5.48 -11.21
N ARG A 174 0.76 -4.60 -10.96
CA ARG A 174 2.19 -4.87 -11.12
C ARG A 174 3.05 -3.94 -10.28
N ALA A 175 4.33 -4.28 -10.14
CA ALA A 175 5.37 -3.40 -9.64
C ALA A 175 6.37 -3.10 -10.76
N GLU A 176 6.74 -1.85 -10.89
CA GLU A 176 7.74 -1.33 -11.83
C GLU A 176 8.93 -0.82 -11.01
N GLN A 177 10.14 -0.93 -11.57
CA GLN A 177 11.31 -0.30 -10.97
C GLN A 177 11.19 1.22 -11.12
N GLY A 178 11.18 1.91 -9.99
CA GLY A 178 11.10 3.37 -9.93
C GLY A 178 12.48 4.03 -9.93
N PRO A 179 12.51 5.35 -10.19
CA PRO A 179 13.72 6.12 -9.99
C PRO A 179 14.12 6.10 -8.51
N ALA A 180 15.44 6.09 -8.27
CA ALA A 180 16.00 6.08 -6.92
C ALA A 180 15.46 7.26 -6.10
N ARG A 181 15.16 6.99 -4.83
CA ARG A 181 14.72 8.00 -3.87
C ARG A 181 15.91 8.59 -3.13
N ARG A 182 15.94 9.91 -3.03
CA ARG A 182 16.89 10.62 -2.16
C ARG A 182 16.11 11.42 -1.12
N ALA A 183 16.29 11.08 0.16
CA ALA A 183 15.61 11.74 1.26
C ALA A 183 16.63 12.24 2.30
N LEU A 184 16.39 13.42 2.86
CA LEU A 184 17.15 13.91 4.01
C LEU A 184 16.52 13.31 5.28
N LEU A 185 17.20 12.37 5.94
CA LEU A 185 16.65 11.73 7.13
C LEU A 185 16.62 12.65 8.36
N ASN A 186 17.51 13.67 8.40
CA ASN A 186 17.56 14.63 9.50
C ASN A 186 18.01 16.03 9.03
N LEU A 187 17.21 17.05 9.34
CA LEU A 187 17.53 18.46 9.02
C LEU A 187 18.65 19.02 9.93
N GLU A 188 18.80 18.49 11.15
CA GLU A 188 19.77 19.00 12.13
C GLU A 188 21.20 18.44 11.94
N GLN A 189 21.35 17.43 11.09
CA GLN A 189 22.64 16.74 10.81
C GLN A 189 22.95 16.71 9.31
N ALA A 190 22.42 17.65 8.53
CA ALA A 190 22.57 17.71 7.08
C ALA A 190 24.02 18.06 6.66
N THR A 191 24.96 17.15 6.86
CA THR A 191 26.15 17.03 6.02
C THR A 191 25.77 16.28 4.74
N PRO A 192 26.16 16.76 3.54
CA PRO A 192 25.80 16.15 2.24
C PRO A 192 26.18 14.67 2.09
N SER A 193 27.05 14.16 2.96
CA SER A 193 27.50 12.77 3.01
C SER A 193 26.49 11.77 3.63
N GLN A 194 25.32 12.22 4.10
CA GLN A 194 24.25 11.37 4.67
C GLN A 194 22.96 11.35 3.84
N VAL A 195 23.09 11.43 2.51
CA VAL A 195 21.98 11.08 1.61
C VAL A 195 21.95 9.56 1.50
N ASP A 196 21.06 8.92 2.23
CA ASP A 196 20.77 7.51 1.98
C ASP A 196 20.02 7.41 0.64
N SER A 197 20.68 6.82 -0.35
CA SER A 197 20.00 6.21 -1.47
C SER A 197 19.20 5.05 -0.90
N LEU A 198 17.95 5.33 -0.52
CA LEU A 198 16.99 4.29 -0.23
C LEU A 198 16.83 3.50 -1.53
N GLY A 199 17.29 2.24 -1.50
CA GLY A 199 17.45 1.37 -2.67
C GLY A 199 16.16 1.18 -3.49
N ASP A 200 16.24 0.31 -4.50
CA ASP A 200 15.17 -0.05 -5.45
C ASP A 200 13.78 0.35 -4.97
N THR A 201 13.33 1.54 -5.40
CA THR A 201 12.04 2.06 -4.98
C THR A 201 11.03 1.52 -5.96
N TRP A 202 10.25 0.53 -5.52
CA TRP A 202 9.14 0.04 -6.32
C TRP A 202 8.11 1.15 -6.54
N VAL A 203 7.69 1.28 -7.79
CA VAL A 203 6.50 2.05 -8.17
C VAL A 203 5.42 1.04 -8.50
N TYR A 204 4.34 1.09 -7.75
CA TYR A 204 3.24 0.16 -7.91
C TYR A 204 2.25 0.71 -8.90
N VAL A 205 1.77 -0.15 -9.80
CA VAL A 205 0.73 0.20 -10.75
C VAL A 205 -0.55 -0.49 -10.34
N ALA A 206 -1.64 0.27 -10.31
CA ALA A 206 -2.94 -0.22 -9.89
C ALA A 206 -4.07 0.36 -10.71
N ARG A 207 -5.20 -0.36 -10.74
CA ARG A 207 -6.47 0.11 -11.29
C ARG A 207 -7.31 0.74 -10.19
N LEU A 208 -7.85 1.93 -10.42
CA LEU A 208 -8.77 2.57 -9.49
C LEU A 208 -10.14 1.88 -9.49
N LEU A 209 -10.63 1.46 -8.32
CA LEU A 209 -11.86 0.66 -8.22
C LEU A 209 -13.11 1.50 -7.97
N ASN A 210 -12.97 2.70 -7.39
CA ASN A 210 -14.10 3.59 -7.14
C ASN A 210 -13.81 4.99 -7.69
N ALA A 211 -14.85 5.63 -8.24
CA ALA A 211 -14.76 7.01 -8.68
C ALA A 211 -14.47 7.95 -7.49
N PRO A 212 -13.46 8.83 -7.59
CA PRO A 212 -13.28 9.92 -6.64
C PRO A 212 -14.48 10.88 -6.68
N HIS A 213 -14.78 11.53 -5.57
CA HIS A 213 -15.95 12.41 -5.44
C HIS A 213 -15.71 13.82 -6.00
N GLN A 214 -14.52 14.38 -5.78
CA GLN A 214 -14.20 15.77 -6.14
C GLN A 214 -13.01 15.91 -7.10
N LEU A 215 -12.19 14.88 -7.26
CA LEU A 215 -11.09 14.87 -8.23
C LEU A 215 -11.64 14.90 -9.67
N ARG A 216 -10.91 15.55 -10.58
CA ARG A 216 -11.30 15.69 -11.99
C ARG A 216 -10.30 15.09 -12.97
N GLY A 217 -9.05 14.95 -12.56
CA GLY A 217 -7.98 14.38 -13.38
C GLY A 217 -7.91 12.86 -13.32
N ILE A 218 -8.65 12.24 -12.41
CA ILE A 218 -8.61 10.80 -12.14
C ILE A 218 -10.05 10.26 -12.10
N ARG A 219 -10.27 9.11 -12.73
CA ARG A 219 -11.56 8.44 -12.89
C ARG A 219 -11.47 6.98 -12.48
N GLN A 220 -12.62 6.40 -12.16
CA GLN A 220 -12.73 4.96 -11.96
C GLN A 220 -12.18 4.21 -13.19
N ASP A 221 -11.56 3.06 -12.94
CA ASP A 221 -10.89 2.20 -13.92
C ASP A 221 -9.60 2.76 -14.52
N ASP A 222 -9.21 4.01 -14.19
CA ASP A 222 -7.90 4.54 -14.57
C ASP A 222 -6.78 3.68 -13.97
N GLU A 223 -5.72 3.49 -14.76
CA GLU A 223 -4.46 2.96 -14.27
C GLU A 223 -3.63 4.10 -13.67
N LEU A 224 -3.23 3.94 -12.40
CA LEU A 224 -2.43 4.91 -11.67
C LEU A 224 -1.17 4.29 -11.11
N ARG A 225 -0.19 5.13 -10.81
CA ARG A 225 1.03 4.78 -10.08
C ARG A 225 0.94 5.24 -8.65
N PHE A 226 1.47 4.47 -7.73
CA PHE A 226 1.62 4.88 -6.33
C PHE A 226 2.93 4.39 -5.74
N ILE A 227 3.36 5.04 -4.66
CA ILE A 227 4.56 4.70 -3.90
C ILE A 227 4.23 4.62 -2.41
N THR A 228 5.09 3.91 -1.69
CA THR A 228 5.17 3.95 -0.23
C THR A 228 6.32 4.87 0.20
N GLY A 229 6.33 5.27 1.46
CA GLY A 229 7.32 6.23 1.94
C GLY A 229 7.23 6.51 3.43
N THR A 230 8.32 7.02 4.00
CA THR A 230 8.39 7.37 5.42
C THR A 230 7.36 8.45 5.75
N GLY A 231 6.59 8.23 6.82
CA GLY A 231 5.54 9.14 7.27
C GLY A 231 4.21 9.00 6.51
N LEU A 232 4.11 8.09 5.53
CA LEU A 232 2.86 7.75 4.86
C LEU A 232 2.10 6.68 5.65
N ALA A 233 0.90 7.02 6.14
CA ALA A 233 -0.03 6.03 6.69
C ALA A 233 -0.68 5.16 5.60
N HIS A 234 -0.85 5.74 4.41
CA HIS A 234 -1.37 5.08 3.22
C HIS A 234 -0.47 5.42 2.02
N PRO A 235 -0.33 4.53 1.03
CA PRO A 235 0.46 4.81 -0.15
C PRO A 235 -0.08 6.03 -0.92
N LEU A 236 0.80 6.73 -1.59
CA LEU A 236 0.50 7.98 -2.29
C LEU A 236 0.50 7.74 -3.79
N GLN A 237 -0.59 8.11 -4.46
CA GLN A 237 -0.65 8.19 -5.91
C GLN A 237 0.37 9.22 -6.41
N VAL A 238 1.13 8.88 -7.44
CA VAL A 238 2.15 9.75 -8.03
C VAL A 238 1.99 9.85 -9.53
N THR A 239 2.42 10.98 -10.07
CA THR A 239 2.44 11.22 -11.52
C THR A 239 3.79 10.85 -12.12
N GLU A 240 3.80 10.57 -13.41
CA GLU A 240 5.04 10.33 -14.16
C GLU A 240 6.02 11.50 -14.04
N LYS A 241 5.51 12.73 -14.19
CA LYS A 241 6.31 13.95 -14.04
C LYS A 241 6.95 14.05 -12.65
N TYR A 242 6.21 13.69 -11.59
CA TYR A 242 6.76 13.65 -10.24
C TYR A 242 7.90 12.65 -10.13
N LEU A 243 7.71 11.42 -10.63
CA LEU A 243 8.73 10.36 -10.57
C LEU A 243 10.02 10.80 -11.30
N GLN A 244 9.90 11.38 -12.50
CA GLN A 244 11.04 11.86 -13.28
C GLN A 244 11.83 12.96 -12.56
N GLU A 245 11.14 13.88 -11.90
CA GLU A 245 11.81 14.98 -11.20
C GLU A 245 12.37 14.53 -9.85
N ARG A 246 11.65 13.69 -9.10
CA ARG A 246 11.98 13.28 -7.72
C ARG A 246 13.41 12.79 -7.55
N ALA A 247 14.00 12.11 -8.54
CA ALA A 247 15.37 11.61 -8.48
C ALA A 247 16.43 12.71 -8.26
N ASN A 248 16.15 13.92 -8.76
CA ASN A 248 17.06 15.06 -8.75
C ASN A 248 16.81 16.03 -7.58
N TRP A 249 15.85 15.70 -6.71
CA TRP A 249 15.41 16.56 -5.61
C TRP A 249 15.51 15.83 -4.28
N LEU A 250 16.15 16.49 -3.33
CA LEU A 250 16.10 16.15 -1.91
C LEU A 250 14.81 16.72 -1.32
N ILE A 251 13.94 15.84 -0.84
CA ILE A 251 12.70 16.21 -0.15
C ILE A 251 12.88 15.92 1.35
N ALA A 252 12.97 16.98 2.15
CA ALA A 252 13.03 16.85 3.59
C ALA A 252 11.66 16.44 4.16
N PRO A 253 11.62 15.57 5.18
CA PRO A 253 10.42 15.25 5.94
C PRO A 253 9.73 16.50 6.48
N CYS A 254 8.41 16.46 6.53
CA CYS A 254 7.61 17.50 7.14
C CYS A 254 7.93 17.61 8.63
N ASP A 255 8.18 18.83 9.09
CA ASP A 255 8.46 19.18 10.49
C ASP A 255 7.37 18.76 11.51
N LYS A 256 6.14 18.49 11.05
CA LYS A 256 5.01 18.09 11.90
C LYS A 256 4.68 16.61 11.84
N CYS A 257 4.66 16.00 10.65
CA CYS A 257 4.19 14.61 10.48
C CYS A 257 5.24 13.65 9.91
N GLY A 258 6.45 14.12 9.58
CA GLY A 258 7.51 13.28 9.01
C GLY A 258 7.26 12.81 7.57
N TRP A 259 6.16 13.24 6.94
CA TRP A 259 5.88 12.95 5.53
C TRP A 259 7.01 13.49 4.64
N SER A 260 7.52 12.66 3.74
CA SER A 260 8.72 12.96 2.94
C SER A 260 8.52 12.76 1.43
N GLU A 261 7.30 12.97 0.95
CA GLU A 261 6.96 13.00 -0.48
C GLU A 261 6.24 14.31 -0.85
N ALA A 262 5.88 14.52 -2.11
CA ALA A 262 5.07 15.65 -2.54
C ALA A 262 3.92 15.24 -3.48
N PHE A 263 2.88 16.07 -3.52
CA PHE A 263 1.68 15.84 -4.34
C PHE A 263 1.85 16.30 -5.80
N ASP A 264 2.88 17.08 -6.09
CA ASP A 264 3.16 17.56 -7.45
C ASP A 264 4.66 17.45 -7.72
N ALA A 265 5.02 17.46 -8.99
CA ALA A 265 6.42 17.60 -9.40
C ALA A 265 7.03 18.89 -8.80
N PRO A 266 8.27 18.86 -8.29
CA PRO A 266 8.95 20.04 -7.77
C PRO A 266 8.87 21.28 -8.68
N SER A 267 8.99 21.12 -10.00
CA SER A 267 8.85 22.22 -10.97
C SER A 267 7.45 22.84 -10.98
N THR A 268 6.41 22.03 -10.85
CA THR A 268 5.02 22.48 -10.75
C THR A 268 4.80 23.26 -9.46
N MET A 269 5.34 22.77 -8.35
CA MET A 269 5.26 23.43 -7.04
C MET A 269 6.05 24.74 -7.00
N ALA A 270 7.25 24.76 -7.59
CA ALA A 270 8.08 25.95 -7.69
C ALA A 270 7.36 27.05 -8.48
N ARG A 271 6.79 26.73 -9.64
CA ARG A 271 6.04 27.71 -10.46
C ARG A 271 4.82 28.27 -9.74
N LEU A 272 4.12 27.45 -8.95
CA LEU A 272 3.00 27.91 -8.13
C LEU A 272 3.46 28.93 -7.07
N ARG A 273 4.66 28.72 -6.51
CA ARG A 273 5.20 29.54 -5.41
C ARG A 273 5.90 30.81 -5.90
N PHE A 274 6.45 30.78 -7.10
CA PHE A 274 7.16 31.89 -7.73
C PHE A 274 6.53 32.22 -9.10
N PRO A 275 5.29 32.74 -9.14
CA PRO A 275 4.57 32.94 -10.40
C PRO A 275 5.20 34.00 -11.32
N GLU A 276 5.88 34.99 -10.74
CA GLU A 276 6.55 36.09 -11.48
C GLU A 276 7.96 35.71 -11.97
N MET A 277 8.39 34.48 -11.70
CA MET A 277 9.73 34.04 -12.06
C MET A 277 9.82 33.78 -13.58
N PRO A 278 10.86 34.30 -14.28
CA PRO A 278 11.04 34.06 -15.70
C PRO A 278 11.05 32.55 -16.02
N PRO A 279 10.50 32.11 -17.18
CA PRO A 279 10.40 30.69 -17.53
C PRO A 279 11.71 29.91 -17.49
N ASP A 280 12.83 30.57 -17.77
CA ASP A 280 14.18 29.98 -17.81
C ASP A 280 14.90 30.01 -16.46
N SER A 281 14.25 30.49 -15.41
CA SER A 281 14.86 30.56 -14.08
C SER A 281 14.88 29.17 -13.43
N ASP A 282 16.02 28.83 -12.86
CA ASP A 282 16.21 27.54 -12.21
C ASP A 282 16.05 27.64 -10.69
N VAL A 283 14.93 27.12 -10.17
CA VAL A 283 14.69 27.06 -8.72
C VAL A 283 15.52 25.93 -8.14
N LYS A 284 16.50 26.32 -7.33
CA LYS A 284 17.43 25.42 -6.66
C LYS A 284 16.92 24.90 -5.32
N THR A 285 16.24 25.74 -4.56
CA THR A 285 15.73 25.39 -3.23
C THR A 285 14.47 26.16 -2.93
N PHE A 286 13.48 25.51 -2.31
CA PHE A 286 12.28 26.18 -1.82
C PHE A 286 11.59 25.37 -0.72
N SER A 287 10.83 26.06 0.11
CA SER A 287 9.93 25.43 1.09
C SER A 287 8.56 25.17 0.47
N ALA A 288 7.96 24.01 0.75
CA ALA A 288 6.56 23.73 0.49
C ALA A 288 5.80 23.49 1.79
N PHE A 289 4.48 23.64 1.74
CA PHE A 289 3.64 23.27 2.87
C PHE A 289 3.18 21.82 2.71
N CYS A 290 3.28 21.03 3.76
CA CYS A 290 2.77 19.67 3.76
C CYS A 290 1.24 19.70 3.62
N PRO A 291 0.68 19.10 2.57
CA PRO A 291 -0.77 19.14 2.32
C PRO A 291 -1.57 18.27 3.29
N LEU A 292 -0.94 17.38 4.05
CA LEU A 292 -1.62 16.61 5.10
C LEU A 292 -1.87 17.40 6.39
N CYS A 293 -0.85 18.09 6.89
CA CYS A 293 -0.86 18.66 8.25
C CYS A 293 -0.55 20.16 8.30
N GLY A 294 -0.26 20.78 7.16
CA GLY A 294 0.14 22.19 7.06
C GLY A 294 1.48 22.50 7.72
N GLY A 295 2.35 21.50 7.93
CA GLY A 295 3.75 21.72 8.28
C GLY A 295 4.57 22.22 7.09
N ILE A 296 5.88 22.31 7.26
CA ILE A 296 6.83 22.79 6.26
C ILE A 296 7.72 21.62 5.82
N GLN A 297 7.97 21.54 4.52
CA GLN A 297 8.95 20.64 3.88
C GLN A 297 9.94 21.49 3.09
N LEU A 298 11.22 21.09 3.08
CA LEU A 298 12.25 21.68 2.24
C LEU A 298 12.46 20.81 1.00
N LEU A 299 12.50 21.44 -0.17
CA LEU A 299 12.89 20.81 -1.42
C LEU A 299 14.16 21.49 -1.93
N ALA A 300 15.20 20.72 -2.22
CA ALA A 300 16.46 21.21 -2.78
C ALA A 300 16.92 20.32 -3.94
N ARG A 301 17.40 20.92 -5.03
CA ARG A 301 18.05 20.16 -6.11
C ARG A 301 19.40 19.62 -5.62
N GLU A 302 19.80 18.47 -6.16
CA GLU A 302 21.10 17.85 -5.85
C GLU A 302 22.30 18.75 -6.18
N ASP A 303 22.21 19.52 -7.27
CA ASP A 303 23.29 20.38 -7.76
C ASP A 303 23.48 21.68 -6.94
N VAL A 304 22.80 21.78 -5.80
CA VAL A 304 22.94 22.84 -4.81
C VAL A 304 23.83 22.34 -3.69
N ASN A 305 25.10 22.08 -4.05
CA ASN A 305 26.22 21.89 -3.13
C ASN A 305 27.42 22.65 -3.68
#